data_AF-A0A7W9YNU0-F1
#
_entry.id   AF-A0A7W9YNU0-F1
#
_cell.length_a   1.000
_cell.length_b   1.000
_cell.length_c   1.000
_cell.angle_alpha   90.00
_cell.angle_beta   90.00
_cell.angle_gamma   90.00
#
_symmetry.space_group_name_H-M   'P 1'
#
loop_
_entity.id
_entity.type
_entity.pdbx_description
1 polymer ?
#
loop_
_entity_poly.entity_id
_entity_poly.type
_entity_poly.pdbx_seq_one_letter_code
_entity_poly.pdbx_strand_id
1 'polypeptide(L)'
;MHVLILGGTTEARRLAEALAARAPGLRVTTSLAGRVAAPRRPPGEVRVGGFGGAEGLAGWMLAQGVDALIDATHPFARTISLNAARAARITHVPLLAVRRPGWVPGPGDTWHEADSLEAAARLLPGLGRRVFLTTGRTGLAAFAALDDLWFLARSVEAPAAPCPRHMRVVLDRGPFTLDAERELLRAHRIDVLVTKDSGGAATAPKLAAAREAGVPVVIVRRPPAPEGVPVVQGPDQAARWITESALG
;
A
#
# COMPACT_ATOMS: atom_id res chain seq x y z
N MET A 1 11.87 9.79 23.93
CA MET A 1 11.62 9.96 22.48
C MET A 1 10.28 9.33 22.10
N HIS A 2 9.45 10.04 21.34
CA HIS A 2 8.18 9.59 20.77
C HIS A 2 8.26 9.50 19.24
N VAL A 3 8.02 8.30 18.71
CA VAL A 3 8.00 8.02 17.27
C VAL A 3 6.56 7.88 16.78
N LEU A 4 6.18 8.66 15.78
CA LEU A 4 4.93 8.49 15.04
C LEU A 4 5.18 7.68 13.76
N ILE A 5 4.54 6.53 13.62
CA ILE A 5 4.54 5.72 12.40
C ILE A 5 3.21 5.93 11.67
N LEU A 6 3.24 6.51 10.47
CA LEU A 6 2.09 6.51 9.56
C LEU A 6 2.04 5.13 8.88
N GLY A 7 1.02 4.34 9.20
CA GLY A 7 1.04 2.89 8.95
C GLY A 7 -0.07 2.37 8.02
N GLY A 8 -0.38 1.09 8.19
CA GLY A 8 -1.32 0.33 7.35
C GLY A 8 -0.66 -0.64 6.37
N THR A 9 0.66 -0.83 6.46
CA THR A 9 1.43 -1.78 5.65
C THR A 9 2.06 -2.87 6.52
N THR A 10 2.56 -3.93 5.89
CA THR A 10 3.36 -4.95 6.60
C THR A 10 4.66 -4.36 7.14
N GLU A 11 5.26 -3.42 6.42
CA GLU A 11 6.50 -2.74 6.80
C GLU A 11 6.30 -1.89 8.06
N ALA A 12 5.19 -1.13 8.14
CA ALA A 12 4.87 -0.35 9.33
C ALA A 12 4.70 -1.24 10.57
N ARG A 13 4.00 -2.37 10.43
CA ARG A 13 3.84 -3.33 11.53
C ARG A 13 5.18 -3.93 11.96
N ARG A 14 5.99 -4.39 11.00
CA ARG A 14 7.32 -4.96 11.28
C ARG A 14 8.26 -3.94 11.92
N LEU A 15 8.17 -2.67 11.54
CA LEU A 15 8.92 -1.59 12.18
C LEU A 15 8.51 -1.42 13.64
N ALA A 16 7.21 -1.35 13.93
CA ALA A 16 6.72 -1.25 15.31
C ALA A 16 7.17 -2.46 16.16
N GLU A 17 7.12 -3.67 15.60
CA GLU A 17 7.63 -4.89 16.25
C GLU A 17 9.13 -4.82 16.53
N ALA A 18 9.92 -4.37 15.56
CA ALA A 18 11.36 -4.21 15.73
C ALA A 18 11.71 -3.16 16.79
N LEU A 19 11.00 -2.04 16.85
CA LEU A 19 11.21 -1.00 17.86
C LEU A 19 10.82 -1.47 19.26
N ALA A 20 9.67 -2.15 19.40
CA ALA A 20 9.23 -2.70 20.68
C ALA A 20 10.25 -3.71 21.25
N ALA A 21 10.87 -4.53 20.38
CA ALA A 21 11.88 -5.49 20.79
C ALA A 21 13.24 -4.85 21.10
N ARG A 22 13.66 -3.83 20.34
CA ARG A 22 15.02 -3.28 20.39
C ARG A 22 15.17 -2.05 21.30
N ALA A 23 14.08 -1.35 21.59
CA ALA A 23 14.10 -0.09 22.30
C ALA A 23 12.82 0.08 23.15
N PRO A 24 12.65 -0.73 24.21
CA PRO A 24 11.41 -0.80 25.00
C PRO A 24 11.05 0.52 25.73
N GLY A 25 11.99 1.47 25.83
CA GLY A 25 11.75 2.81 26.38
C GLY A 25 11.20 3.84 25.38
N LEU A 26 11.07 3.48 24.09
CA LEU A 26 10.49 4.37 23.09
C LEU A 26 8.96 4.37 23.19
N ARG A 27 8.37 5.57 23.24
CA ARG A 27 6.94 5.72 22.99
C ARG A 27 6.71 5.62 21.48
N VAL A 28 5.93 4.64 21.04
CA VAL A 28 5.63 4.44 19.61
C VAL A 28 4.12 4.54 19.40
N THR A 29 3.69 5.46 18.54
CA THR A 29 2.31 5.56 18.08
C THR A 29 2.22 5.17 16.62
N THR A 30 1.41 4.16 16.27
CA THR A 30 1.06 3.86 14.88
C THR A 30 -0.28 4.47 14.51
N SER A 31 -0.31 5.32 13.49
CA SER A 31 -1.53 5.91 12.93
C SER A 31 -2.05 5.08 11.75
N LEU A 32 -3.33 4.70 11.82
CA LEU A 32 -4.04 3.94 10.80
C LEU A 32 -5.18 4.79 10.21
N ALA A 33 -5.33 4.72 8.88
CA ALA A 33 -6.36 5.48 8.17
C ALA A 33 -7.82 5.06 8.48
N GLY A 34 -8.04 3.98 9.23
CA GLY A 34 -9.39 3.48 9.53
C GLY A 34 -10.14 2.90 8.32
N ARG A 35 -9.41 2.50 7.27
CA ARG A 35 -10.00 1.98 6.02
C ARG A 35 -10.49 0.54 6.11
N VAL A 36 -10.21 -0.12 7.22
CA VAL A 36 -10.57 -1.50 7.53
C VAL A 36 -11.11 -1.52 8.96
N ALA A 37 -12.26 -2.16 9.18
CA ALA A 37 -12.97 -2.21 10.46
C ALA A 37 -12.15 -2.89 11.57
N ALA A 38 -11.44 -3.97 11.22
CA ALA A 38 -10.59 -4.73 12.16
C ALA A 38 -9.15 -4.85 11.62
N PRO A 39 -8.32 -3.79 11.74
CA PRO A 39 -6.91 -3.87 11.37
C PRO A 39 -6.13 -4.67 12.41
N ARG A 40 -5.12 -5.42 11.97
CA ARG A 40 -4.16 -6.05 12.91
C ARG A 40 -3.40 -4.94 13.63
N ARG A 41 -3.45 -4.93 14.97
CA ARG A 41 -2.81 -3.90 15.78
C ARG A 41 -1.32 -4.21 15.96
N PRO A 42 -0.41 -3.31 15.59
CA PRO A 42 1.00 -3.42 15.96
C PRO A 42 1.18 -3.19 17.47
N PRO A 43 2.34 -3.55 18.05
CA PRO A 43 2.69 -3.17 19.42
C PRO A 43 2.80 -1.64 19.55
N GLY A 44 2.62 -1.14 20.78
CA GLY A 44 2.60 0.28 21.10
C GLY A 44 1.21 0.92 21.04
N GLU A 45 1.18 2.25 21.05
CA GLU A 45 -0.05 3.03 20.92
C GLU A 45 -0.58 2.96 19.48
N VAL A 46 -1.89 2.91 19.31
CA VAL A 46 -2.53 2.91 17.99
C VAL A 46 -3.59 3.99 17.93
N ARG A 47 -3.47 4.87 16.93
CA ARG A 47 -4.48 5.85 16.58
C ARG A 47 -5.19 5.46 15.29
N VAL A 48 -6.50 5.70 15.22
CA VAL A 48 -7.29 5.51 14.01
C VAL A 48 -7.96 6.83 13.61
N GLY A 49 -7.92 7.14 12.32
CA GLY A 49 -8.60 8.31 11.74
C GLY A 49 -7.64 9.30 11.11
N GLY A 50 -8.22 10.29 10.42
CA GLY A 50 -7.45 11.35 9.77
C GLY A 50 -6.85 12.34 10.76
N PHE A 51 -5.96 13.18 10.23
CA PHE A 51 -5.37 14.32 10.94
C PHE A 51 -5.97 15.67 10.53
N GLY A 52 -6.80 15.73 9.47
CA GLY A 52 -7.31 17.01 8.96
C GLY A 52 -6.31 17.77 8.07
N GLY A 53 -5.51 17.06 7.27
CA GLY A 53 -4.50 17.66 6.40
C GLY A 53 -3.10 17.71 7.02
N ALA A 54 -2.20 18.49 6.43
CA ALA A 54 -0.83 18.63 6.89
C ALA A 54 -0.74 19.46 8.19
N GLU A 55 -1.54 20.52 8.28
CA GLU A 55 -1.61 21.42 9.43
C GLU A 55 -2.14 20.69 10.66
N GLY A 56 -3.20 19.88 10.50
CA GLY A 56 -3.71 19.09 11.60
C GLY A 56 -2.77 17.95 12.01
N LEU A 57 -1.98 17.39 11.08
CA LEU A 57 -0.91 16.45 11.41
C LEU A 57 0.20 17.16 12.22
N ALA A 58 0.63 18.34 11.79
CA ALA A 58 1.62 19.15 12.50
C ALA A 58 1.15 19.53 13.92
N GLY A 59 -0.08 20.02 14.06
CA GLY A 59 -0.67 20.35 15.35
C GLY A 59 -0.74 19.14 16.29
N TRP A 60 -1.11 17.97 15.77
CA TRP A 60 -1.09 16.73 16.54
C TRP A 60 0.32 16.32 16.97
N MET A 61 1.30 16.41 16.06
CA MET A 61 2.70 16.08 16.35
C MET A 61 3.26 16.96 17.48
N LEU A 62 3.01 18.28 17.44
CA LEU A 62 3.42 19.21 18.49
C LEU A 62 2.72 18.90 19.81
N ALA A 63 1.39 18.72 19.79
CA ALA A 63 0.62 18.43 21.00
C ALA A 63 1.00 17.10 21.67
N GLN A 64 1.53 16.14 20.90
CA GLN A 64 1.95 14.84 21.41
C GLN A 64 3.47 14.71 21.62
N GLY A 65 4.22 15.78 21.38
CA GLY A 65 5.68 15.79 21.49
C GLY A 65 6.34 14.72 20.62
N VAL A 66 5.98 14.65 19.34
CA VAL A 66 6.58 13.70 18.39
C VAL A 66 8.00 14.15 18.05
N ASP A 67 8.97 13.28 18.28
CA ASP A 67 10.40 13.53 18.01
C ASP A 67 10.86 12.99 16.66
N ALA A 68 10.15 11.99 16.11
CA ALA A 68 10.43 11.46 14.77
C ALA A 68 9.16 10.99 14.07
N LEU A 69 9.07 11.27 12.77
CA LEU A 69 7.99 10.83 11.90
C LEU A 69 8.50 9.78 10.93
N ILE A 70 7.82 8.63 10.88
CA ILE A 70 8.07 7.59 9.89
C ILE A 70 6.86 7.47 8.97
N ASP A 71 7.05 7.74 7.69
CA ASP A 71 6.08 7.40 6.67
C ASP A 71 6.31 5.97 6.19
N ALA A 72 5.59 5.00 6.77
CA ALA A 72 5.55 3.62 6.33
C ALA A 72 4.20 3.27 5.68
N THR A 73 3.54 4.25 5.07
CA THR A 73 2.25 4.06 4.39
C THR A 73 2.41 3.31 3.06
N HIS A 74 1.29 2.87 2.49
CA HIS A 74 1.32 2.19 1.19
C HIS A 74 1.87 3.13 0.10
N PRO A 75 2.65 2.67 -0.90
CA PRO A 75 3.23 3.56 -1.93
C PRO A 75 2.22 4.42 -2.69
N PHE A 76 0.97 3.96 -2.77
CA PHE A 76 -0.15 4.71 -3.39
C PHE A 76 -0.88 5.66 -2.43
N ALA A 77 -0.46 5.80 -1.18
CA ALA A 77 -1.06 6.68 -0.18
C ALA A 77 -0.52 8.13 -0.30
N ARG A 78 -0.48 8.65 -1.53
CA ARG A 78 0.16 9.92 -1.89
C ARG A 78 -0.24 11.09 -0.99
N THR A 79 -1.54 11.26 -0.70
CA THR A 79 -2.04 12.39 0.09
C THR A 79 -1.43 12.44 1.49
N ILE A 80 -1.38 11.31 2.20
CA ILE A 80 -0.83 11.29 3.56
C ILE A 80 0.70 11.43 3.53
N SER A 81 1.40 10.90 2.52
CA SER A 81 2.83 11.14 2.35
C SER A 81 3.17 12.61 2.12
N LEU A 82 2.38 13.31 1.27
CA LEU A 82 2.54 14.76 1.07
C LEU A 82 2.25 15.54 2.36
N ASN A 83 1.20 15.15 3.10
CA ASN A 83 0.89 15.75 4.39
C ASN A 83 2.01 15.53 5.40
N ALA A 84 2.62 14.33 5.44
CA ALA A 84 3.78 14.02 6.28
C ALA A 84 4.96 14.94 5.98
N ALA A 85 5.34 15.07 4.71
CA ALA A 85 6.44 15.93 4.29
C ALA A 85 6.20 17.40 4.66
N ARG A 86 4.96 17.90 4.49
CA ARG A 86 4.61 19.26 4.88
C ARG A 86 4.58 19.43 6.41
N ALA A 87 4.01 18.49 7.16
CA ALA A 87 3.96 18.56 8.62
C ALA A 87 5.35 18.50 9.27
N ALA A 88 6.23 17.63 8.76
CA ALA A 88 7.62 17.54 9.18
C ALA A 88 8.36 18.87 8.99
N ARG A 89 8.18 19.54 7.85
CA ARG A 89 8.75 20.89 7.61
C ARG A 89 8.19 21.95 8.56
N ILE A 90 6.89 21.94 8.84
CA ILE A 90 6.27 22.90 9.76
C ILE A 90 6.82 22.74 11.18
N THR A 91 6.99 21.49 11.61
CA THR A 91 7.35 21.15 13.00
C THR A 91 8.85 20.99 13.22
N HIS A 92 9.64 20.97 12.15
CA HIS A 92 11.06 20.61 12.15
C HIS A 92 11.35 19.20 12.68
N VAL A 93 10.33 18.34 12.75
CA VAL A 93 10.48 16.94 13.15
C VAL A 93 11.08 16.16 11.98
N PRO A 94 12.15 15.37 12.20
CA PRO A 94 12.75 14.57 11.15
C PRO A 94 11.77 13.52 10.60
N LEU A 95 11.72 13.43 9.27
CA LEU A 95 10.88 12.49 8.54
C LEU A 95 11.75 11.48 7.78
N LEU A 96 11.43 10.19 7.96
CA LEU A 96 11.98 9.10 7.16
C LEU A 96 10.85 8.33 6.47
N ALA A 97 11.00 8.04 5.18
CA ALA A 97 10.05 7.20 4.45
C ALA A 97 10.57 5.75 4.32
N VAL A 98 9.71 4.78 4.62
CA VAL A 98 9.97 3.36 4.35
C VAL A 98 9.33 3.00 3.01
N ARG A 99 10.15 2.70 2.00
CA ARG A 99 9.72 2.36 0.64
C ARG A 99 10.45 1.13 0.13
N ARG A 100 9.77 -0.01 0.20
CA ARG A 100 10.25 -1.24 -0.44
C ARG A 100 10.39 -1.06 -1.96
N PRO A 101 11.33 -1.74 -2.64
CA PRO A 101 11.51 -1.65 -4.08
C PRO A 101 10.25 -1.97 -4.90
N GLY A 102 10.21 -1.44 -6.12
CA GLY A 102 9.33 -1.86 -7.23
C GLY A 102 9.45 -3.35 -7.52
N TRP A 103 8.39 -3.97 -8.00
CA TRP A 103 8.59 -5.23 -8.73
C TRP A 103 9.18 -4.93 -10.12
N VAL A 104 10.01 -5.84 -10.60
CA VAL A 104 10.64 -5.78 -11.92
C VAL A 104 10.18 -7.00 -12.72
N PRO A 105 9.78 -6.85 -13.99
CA PRO A 105 9.39 -7.98 -14.82
C PRO A 105 10.57 -8.94 -15.02
N GLY A 106 10.34 -10.23 -14.90
CA GLY A 106 11.31 -11.28 -15.21
C GLY A 106 11.04 -11.91 -16.59
N PRO A 107 11.88 -12.88 -17.01
CA PRO A 107 11.60 -13.67 -18.21
C PRO A 107 10.21 -14.32 -18.14
N GLY A 108 9.43 -14.19 -19.22
CA GLY A 108 8.07 -14.73 -19.32
C GLY A 108 6.97 -13.81 -18.77
N ASP A 109 7.32 -12.69 -18.12
CA ASP A 109 6.34 -11.68 -17.73
C ASP A 109 5.91 -10.83 -18.94
N THR A 110 4.60 -10.67 -19.14
CA THR A 110 4.02 -9.74 -20.14
C THR A 110 3.37 -8.58 -19.41
N TRP A 111 4.12 -7.49 -19.21
CA TRP A 111 3.64 -6.35 -18.42
C TRP A 111 3.28 -5.15 -19.31
N HIS A 112 2.16 -4.52 -19.00
CA HIS A 112 1.71 -3.25 -19.57
C HIS A 112 1.71 -2.21 -18.46
N GLU A 113 2.51 -1.15 -18.62
CA GLU A 113 2.55 -0.08 -17.62
C GLU A 113 1.39 0.91 -17.80
N ALA A 114 0.85 1.38 -16.68
CA ALA A 114 -0.18 2.40 -16.64
C ALA A 114 0.12 3.44 -15.56
N ASP A 115 -0.11 4.72 -15.83
CA ASP A 115 0.13 5.81 -14.86
C ASP A 115 -0.98 5.98 -13.82
N SER A 116 -2.15 5.40 -14.09
CA SER A 116 -3.31 5.49 -13.21
C SER A 116 -4.26 4.31 -13.42
N LEU A 117 -5.28 4.21 -12.57
CA LEU A 117 -6.33 3.20 -12.76
C LEU A 117 -7.17 3.48 -14.01
N GLU A 118 -7.37 4.74 -14.36
CA GLU A 118 -8.05 5.17 -15.58
C GLU A 118 -7.20 4.84 -16.81
N ALA A 119 -5.87 5.00 -16.74
CA ALA A 119 -4.96 4.54 -17.78
C ALA A 119 -4.99 3.01 -17.93
N ALA A 120 -5.01 2.28 -16.81
CA ALA A 120 -5.15 0.83 -16.81
C ALA A 120 -6.47 0.40 -17.47
N ALA A 121 -7.58 1.05 -17.12
CA ALA A 121 -8.90 0.78 -17.69
C ALA A 121 -8.94 0.90 -19.22
N ARG A 122 -8.25 1.89 -19.78
CA ARG A 122 -8.16 2.09 -21.25
C ARG A 122 -7.42 0.96 -21.98
N LEU A 123 -6.52 0.24 -21.31
CA LEU A 123 -5.78 -0.87 -21.92
C LEU A 123 -6.61 -2.15 -22.02
N LEU A 124 -7.57 -2.35 -21.10
CA LEU A 124 -8.25 -3.64 -20.91
C LEU A 124 -8.97 -4.19 -22.14
N PRO A 125 -9.72 -3.40 -22.95
CA PRO A 125 -10.43 -3.93 -24.11
C PRO A 125 -9.52 -4.65 -25.12
N GLY A 126 -8.25 -4.23 -25.21
CA GLY A 126 -7.25 -4.86 -26.09
C GLY A 126 -6.53 -6.07 -25.50
N LEU A 127 -6.73 -6.37 -24.22
CA LEU A 127 -5.96 -7.40 -23.50
C LEU A 127 -6.80 -8.64 -23.14
N GLY A 128 -8.11 -8.49 -22.97
CA GLY A 128 -8.97 -9.63 -22.62
C GLY A 128 -10.38 -9.21 -22.23
N ARG A 129 -11.17 -10.17 -21.75
CA ARG A 129 -12.58 -9.96 -21.36
C ARG A 129 -12.82 -10.19 -19.87
N ARG A 130 -11.95 -10.96 -19.21
CA ARG A 130 -12.08 -11.38 -17.81
C ARG A 130 -10.91 -10.85 -17.00
N VAL A 131 -11.17 -9.79 -16.22
CA VAL A 131 -10.14 -8.97 -15.60
C VAL A 131 -10.08 -9.24 -14.10
N PHE A 132 -8.90 -9.54 -13.57
CA PHE A 132 -8.67 -9.65 -12.13
C PHE A 132 -8.12 -8.33 -11.56
N LEU A 133 -8.94 -7.60 -10.81
CA LEU A 133 -8.56 -6.38 -10.10
C LEU A 133 -8.04 -6.73 -8.70
N THR A 134 -6.75 -6.49 -8.48
CA THR A 134 -6.10 -6.63 -7.16
C THR A 134 -5.73 -5.29 -6.53
N THR A 135 -6.43 -4.23 -6.95
CA THR A 135 -6.18 -2.83 -6.60
C THR A 135 -6.83 -2.42 -5.27
N GLY A 136 -7.57 -3.33 -4.62
CA GLY A 136 -8.38 -3.11 -3.42
C GLY A 136 -9.72 -2.44 -3.72
N ARG A 137 -10.50 -2.12 -2.67
CA ARG A 137 -11.83 -1.47 -2.81
C ARG A 137 -11.79 -0.07 -3.41
N THR A 138 -10.69 0.66 -3.27
CA THR A 138 -10.60 2.05 -3.72
C THR A 138 -10.17 2.13 -5.19
N GLY A 139 -10.91 2.91 -5.97
CA GLY A 139 -10.63 3.17 -7.38
C GLY A 139 -11.30 2.22 -8.37
N LEU A 140 -12.27 1.40 -7.93
CA LEU A 140 -13.08 0.58 -8.85
C LEU A 140 -13.95 1.43 -9.80
N ALA A 141 -14.23 2.68 -9.42
CA ALA A 141 -14.90 3.68 -10.25
C ALA A 141 -14.25 3.83 -11.64
N ALA A 142 -12.92 3.71 -11.73
CA ALA A 142 -12.18 3.84 -12.98
C ALA A 142 -12.56 2.77 -14.03
N PHE A 143 -13.14 1.65 -13.58
CA PHE A 143 -13.54 0.53 -14.42
C PHE A 143 -15.06 0.45 -14.61
N ALA A 144 -15.83 1.37 -14.00
CA ALA A 144 -17.29 1.25 -13.91
C ALA A 144 -18.01 1.35 -15.25
N ALA A 145 -17.42 2.04 -16.24
CA ALA A 145 -17.99 2.23 -17.58
C ALA A 145 -17.61 1.13 -18.59
N LEU A 146 -16.88 0.09 -18.17
CA LEU A 146 -16.43 -1.00 -19.04
C LEU A 146 -17.45 -2.15 -19.04
N ASP A 147 -18.62 -1.91 -19.63
CA ASP A 147 -19.76 -2.83 -19.58
C ASP A 147 -19.54 -4.13 -20.38
N ASP A 148 -18.62 -4.15 -21.35
CA ASP A 148 -18.30 -5.35 -22.12
C ASP A 148 -17.33 -6.31 -21.40
N LEU A 149 -16.82 -5.93 -20.23
CA LEU A 149 -15.82 -6.69 -19.49
C LEU A 149 -16.41 -7.29 -18.21
N TRP A 150 -15.92 -8.48 -17.85
CA TRP A 150 -16.24 -9.14 -16.59
C TRP A 150 -15.07 -8.98 -15.62
N PHE A 151 -15.36 -8.67 -14.35
CA PHE A 151 -14.36 -8.37 -13.33
C PHE A 151 -14.42 -9.34 -12.15
N LEU A 152 -13.26 -9.84 -11.75
CA LEU A 152 -13.02 -10.37 -10.41
C LEU A 152 -12.33 -9.26 -9.61
N ALA A 153 -12.89 -8.81 -8.51
CA ALA A 153 -12.26 -7.81 -7.65
C ALA A 153 -11.90 -8.44 -6.30
N ARG A 154 -10.63 -8.39 -5.92
CA ARG A 154 -10.20 -8.79 -4.58
C ARG A 154 -10.08 -7.58 -3.67
N SER A 155 -10.73 -7.66 -2.51
CA SER A 155 -10.69 -6.60 -1.50
C SER A 155 -10.81 -7.16 -0.09
N VAL A 156 -10.31 -6.44 0.91
CA VAL A 156 -10.48 -6.80 2.33
C VAL A 156 -11.91 -6.55 2.80
N GLU A 157 -12.55 -5.52 2.27
CA GLU A 157 -13.94 -5.14 2.55
C GLU A 157 -14.69 -4.92 1.25
N ALA A 158 -16.01 -5.07 1.28
CA ALA A 158 -16.85 -4.85 0.12
C ALA A 158 -16.65 -3.42 -0.42
N PRO A 159 -16.49 -3.24 -1.75
CA PRO A 159 -16.42 -1.93 -2.34
C PRO A 159 -17.79 -1.25 -2.35
N ALA A 160 -17.79 0.08 -2.21
CA ALA A 160 -18.96 0.89 -2.46
C ALA A 160 -19.00 1.32 -3.93
N ALA A 161 -20.20 1.54 -4.45
CA ALA A 161 -20.39 2.09 -5.79
C ALA A 161 -19.71 3.48 -5.94
N PRO A 162 -19.31 3.87 -7.16
CA PRO A 162 -19.49 3.16 -8.42
C PRO A 162 -18.47 2.02 -8.63
N CYS A 163 -18.95 0.90 -9.20
CA CYS A 163 -18.21 -0.31 -9.50
C CYS A 163 -18.60 -0.83 -10.90
N PRO A 164 -17.80 -1.70 -11.55
CA PRO A 164 -18.20 -2.35 -12.78
C PRO A 164 -19.51 -3.13 -12.64
N ARG A 165 -20.36 -3.07 -13.66
CA ARG A 165 -21.65 -3.75 -13.71
C ARG A 165 -21.52 -5.27 -13.60
N HIS A 166 -20.54 -5.85 -14.28
CA HIS A 166 -20.29 -7.29 -14.31
C HIS A 166 -19.11 -7.66 -13.42
N MET A 167 -19.32 -7.66 -12.11
CA MET A 167 -18.24 -7.89 -11.14
C MET A 167 -18.60 -8.97 -10.11
N ARG A 168 -17.62 -9.82 -9.77
CA ARG A 168 -17.62 -10.66 -8.58
C ARG A 168 -16.56 -10.17 -7.60
N VAL A 169 -16.91 -10.09 -6.31
CA VAL A 169 -15.96 -9.70 -5.25
C VAL A 169 -15.48 -10.94 -4.50
N VAL A 170 -14.17 -11.02 -4.29
CA VAL A 170 -13.52 -11.96 -3.36
C VAL A 170 -13.07 -11.16 -2.15
N LEU A 171 -13.68 -11.45 -1.00
CA LEU A 171 -13.28 -10.86 0.27
C LEU A 171 -12.12 -11.67 0.85
N ASP A 172 -10.93 -11.09 0.79
CA ASP A 172 -9.71 -11.79 1.20
C ASP A 172 -8.65 -10.79 1.68
N ARG A 173 -7.78 -11.26 2.58
CA ARG A 173 -6.70 -10.50 3.18
C ARG A 173 -5.45 -11.35 3.21
N GLY A 174 -4.40 -10.84 2.59
CA GLY A 174 -3.12 -11.53 2.53
C GLY A 174 -2.43 -11.74 3.90
N PRO A 175 -1.26 -12.40 3.90
CA PRO A 175 -0.45 -12.75 2.73
C PRO A 175 -1.11 -13.80 1.84
N PHE A 176 -0.90 -13.68 0.52
CA PHE A 176 -1.44 -14.64 -0.45
C PHE A 176 -0.39 -15.71 -0.78
N THR A 177 -0.83 -16.89 -1.21
CA THR A 177 0.04 -17.99 -1.63
C THR A 177 -0.02 -18.16 -3.15
N LEU A 178 1.04 -18.72 -3.74
CA LEU A 178 1.08 -18.96 -5.18
C LEU A 178 -0.04 -19.91 -5.64
N ASP A 179 -0.28 -20.98 -4.89
CA ASP A 179 -1.32 -21.96 -5.23
C ASP A 179 -2.74 -21.38 -5.19
N ALA A 180 -3.02 -20.50 -4.22
CA ALA A 180 -4.31 -19.82 -4.17
C ALA A 180 -4.49 -18.85 -5.36
N GLU A 181 -3.44 -18.17 -5.79
CA GLU A 181 -3.48 -17.29 -6.96
C GLU A 181 -3.66 -18.09 -8.26
N ARG A 182 -2.95 -19.21 -8.43
CA ARG A 182 -3.14 -20.14 -9.55
C ARG A 182 -4.59 -20.60 -9.65
N GLU A 183 -5.16 -21.00 -8.52
CA GLU A 183 -6.56 -21.45 -8.46
C GLU A 183 -7.53 -20.34 -8.83
N LEU A 184 -7.34 -19.11 -8.31
CA LEU A 184 -8.19 -17.97 -8.66
C LEU A 184 -8.14 -17.66 -10.16
N LEU A 185 -6.94 -17.61 -10.76
CA LEU A 185 -6.78 -17.35 -12.18
C LEU A 185 -7.48 -18.43 -13.03
N ARG A 186 -7.28 -19.71 -12.68
CA ARG A 186 -7.86 -20.86 -13.39
C ARG A 186 -9.38 -20.93 -13.24
N ALA A 187 -9.89 -20.93 -12.00
CA ALA A 187 -11.31 -21.07 -11.70
C ALA A 187 -12.16 -19.95 -12.32
N HIS A 188 -11.59 -18.73 -12.41
CA HIS A 188 -12.28 -17.60 -13.00
C HIS A 188 -11.94 -17.35 -14.46
N ARG A 189 -11.06 -18.16 -15.09
CA ARG A 189 -10.61 -18.00 -16.48
C ARG A 189 -10.16 -16.55 -16.73
N ILE A 190 -9.21 -16.07 -15.92
CA ILE A 190 -8.74 -14.68 -15.99
C ILE A 190 -7.86 -14.50 -17.22
N ASP A 191 -8.16 -13.45 -18.00
CA ASP A 191 -7.41 -13.07 -19.19
C ASP A 191 -6.36 -11.99 -18.88
N VAL A 192 -6.61 -11.13 -17.88
CA VAL A 192 -5.74 -9.99 -17.56
C VAL A 192 -5.72 -9.74 -16.05
N LEU A 193 -4.54 -9.56 -15.48
CA LEU A 193 -4.37 -9.12 -14.09
C LEU A 193 -4.11 -7.60 -14.05
N VAL A 194 -4.85 -6.85 -13.23
CA VAL A 194 -4.55 -5.45 -12.93
C VAL A 194 -4.06 -5.33 -11.50
N THR A 195 -2.91 -4.71 -11.31
CA THR A 195 -2.39 -4.44 -9.98
C THR A 195 -1.63 -3.14 -9.88
N LYS A 196 -1.57 -2.60 -8.66
CA LYS A 196 -0.69 -1.50 -8.31
C LYS A 196 0.70 -2.07 -8.06
N ASP A 197 1.77 -1.40 -8.49
CA ASP A 197 3.12 -1.73 -8.05
C ASP A 197 3.28 -1.38 -6.56
N SER A 198 2.68 -2.22 -5.72
CA SER A 198 2.80 -2.14 -4.28
C SER A 198 4.19 -2.59 -3.83
N GLY A 199 4.90 -3.40 -4.61
CA GLY A 199 6.10 -4.11 -4.19
C GLY A 199 5.85 -5.11 -3.05
N GLY A 200 6.92 -5.74 -2.58
CA GLY A 200 6.91 -6.60 -1.40
C GLY A 200 6.39 -8.02 -1.63
N ALA A 201 6.88 -8.96 -0.84
CA ALA A 201 6.66 -10.39 -1.05
C ALA A 201 5.21 -10.83 -0.76
N ALA A 202 4.51 -10.19 0.18
CA ALA A 202 3.19 -10.64 0.65
C ALA A 202 2.09 -10.61 -0.43
N THR A 203 2.26 -9.81 -1.48
CA THR A 203 1.31 -9.72 -2.61
C THR A 203 1.92 -10.06 -3.95
N ALA A 204 3.21 -10.41 -4.01
CA ALA A 204 3.89 -10.82 -5.22
C ALA A 204 3.35 -12.12 -5.88
N PRO A 205 2.77 -13.11 -5.14
CA PRO A 205 2.41 -14.40 -5.73
C PRO A 205 1.48 -14.35 -6.95
N LYS A 206 0.59 -13.36 -7.03
CA LYS A 206 -0.27 -13.13 -8.20
C LYS A 206 0.51 -12.88 -9.51
N LEU A 207 1.70 -12.26 -9.42
CA LEU A 207 2.56 -12.00 -10.57
C LEU A 207 3.19 -13.28 -11.08
N ALA A 208 3.68 -14.13 -10.16
CA ALA A 208 4.18 -15.45 -10.51
C ALA A 208 3.08 -16.33 -11.12
N ALA A 209 1.87 -16.33 -10.55
CA ALA A 209 0.73 -17.06 -11.11
C ALA A 209 0.35 -16.54 -12.50
N ALA A 210 0.34 -15.22 -12.71
CA ALA A 210 0.04 -14.63 -14.01
C ALA A 210 1.08 -15.03 -15.06
N ARG A 211 2.37 -14.99 -14.71
CA ARG A 211 3.47 -15.47 -15.58
C ARG A 211 3.30 -16.93 -15.97
N GLU A 212 3.03 -17.81 -15.02
CA GLU A 212 2.84 -19.25 -15.30
C GLU A 212 1.63 -19.54 -16.19
N ALA A 213 0.57 -18.73 -16.06
CA ALA A 213 -0.64 -18.85 -16.85
C ALA A 213 -0.59 -18.10 -18.19
N GLY A 214 0.50 -17.38 -18.49
CA GLY A 214 0.59 -16.51 -19.68
C GLY A 214 -0.37 -15.33 -19.67
N VAL A 215 -0.85 -14.93 -18.48
CA VAL A 215 -1.82 -13.85 -18.30
C VAL A 215 -1.06 -12.50 -18.30
N PRO A 216 -1.34 -11.57 -19.23
CA PRO A 216 -0.76 -10.24 -19.20
C PRO A 216 -1.13 -9.48 -17.92
N VAL A 217 -0.19 -8.68 -17.44
CA VAL A 217 -0.35 -7.88 -16.23
C VAL A 217 -0.32 -6.40 -16.56
N VAL A 218 -1.40 -5.69 -16.25
CA VAL A 218 -1.40 -4.22 -16.21
C VAL A 218 -0.88 -3.77 -14.84
N ILE A 219 0.33 -3.22 -14.83
CA ILE A 219 0.99 -2.66 -13.65
C ILE A 219 0.75 -1.16 -13.60
N VAL A 220 0.00 -0.72 -12.61
CA VAL A 220 -0.13 0.70 -12.30
C VAL A 220 1.13 1.17 -11.59
N ARG A 221 1.80 2.17 -12.15
CA ARG A 221 3.02 2.77 -11.62
C ARG A 221 2.76 3.53 -10.33
N ARG A 222 3.78 3.57 -9.48
CA ARG A 222 3.72 4.31 -8.22
C ARG A 222 3.64 5.81 -8.51
N PRO A 223 2.88 6.57 -7.72
CA PRO A 223 3.01 8.02 -7.75
C PRO A 223 4.43 8.44 -7.32
N PRO A 224 4.92 9.61 -7.77
CA PRO A 224 6.19 10.14 -7.32
C PRO A 224 6.20 10.36 -5.80
N ALA A 225 7.35 10.09 -5.18
CA ALA A 225 7.56 10.36 -3.76
C ALA A 225 7.68 11.88 -3.52
N PRO A 226 7.34 12.39 -2.31
CA PRO A 226 7.65 13.77 -1.95
C PRO A 226 9.15 14.06 -2.03
N GLU A 227 9.52 15.19 -2.64
CA GLU A 227 10.92 15.61 -2.78
C GLU A 227 11.59 15.87 -1.42
N GLY A 228 12.89 15.60 -1.34
CA GLY A 228 13.71 15.91 -0.17
C GLY A 228 13.47 15.02 1.05
N VAL A 229 12.62 13.99 0.95
CA VAL A 229 12.39 13.03 2.05
C VAL A 229 13.39 11.88 1.96
N PRO A 230 14.23 11.64 2.99
CA PRO A 230 15.09 10.47 3.06
C PRO A 230 14.28 9.17 2.98
N VAL A 231 14.81 8.18 2.25
CA VAL A 231 14.13 6.90 2.02
C VAL A 231 15.02 5.74 2.44
N VAL A 232 14.42 4.77 3.14
CA VAL A 232 15.00 3.45 3.39
C VAL A 232 14.11 2.36 2.81
N GLN A 233 14.70 1.21 2.48
CA GLN A 233 13.99 0.16 1.76
C GLN A 233 13.16 -0.76 2.66
N GLY A 234 13.40 -0.75 3.97
CA GLY A 234 12.76 -1.70 4.87
C GLY A 234 12.74 -1.29 6.34
N PRO A 235 11.97 -2.01 7.15
CA PRO A 235 11.75 -1.70 8.57
C PRO A 235 13.05 -1.74 9.39
N ASP A 236 13.98 -2.64 9.10
CA ASP A 236 15.22 -2.78 9.90
C ASP A 236 16.17 -1.58 9.73
N GLN A 237 16.18 -0.97 8.54
CA GLN A 237 16.92 0.27 8.28
C GLN A 237 16.28 1.45 9.02
N ALA A 238 14.95 1.56 9.01
CA ALA A 238 14.23 2.59 9.76
C ALA A 238 14.41 2.43 11.28
N ALA A 239 14.39 1.20 11.79
CA ALA A 239 14.62 0.93 13.21
C ALA A 239 16.03 1.35 13.64
N ARG A 240 17.05 1.09 12.82
CA ARG A 240 18.43 1.58 13.07
C ARG A 240 18.50 3.09 13.11
N TRP A 241 17.91 3.77 12.12
CA TRP A 241 17.85 5.22 12.06
C TRP A 241 17.23 5.85 13.33
N ILE A 242 16.14 5.26 13.84
CA ILE A 242 15.52 5.71 15.10
C ILE A 242 16.45 5.49 16.28
N THR A 243 17.03 4.30 16.43
CA THR A 243 17.89 3.98 17.58
C THR A 243 19.16 4.82 17.61
N GLU A 244 19.73 5.14 16.45
CA GLU A 244 20.90 6.01 16.34
C GLU A 244 20.53 7.46 16.70
N SER A 245 19.37 7.93 16.27
CA SER A 245 18.86 9.28 16.60
C SER A 245 18.46 9.43 18.07
N ALA A 246 18.10 8.33 18.75
CA ALA A 246 17.74 8.34 20.17
C ALA A 246 18.96 8.36 21.11
N LEU A 247 20.15 8.07 20.58
CA LEU A 247 21.42 8.00 21.32
C LEU A 247 22.27 9.28 21.19
N GLY A 248 21.90 10.19 20.29
CA GLY A 248 22.52 11.51 20.11
C GLY A 248 21.72 12.61 20.78
#